data_AF-A0A2D6JG72-F1
#
_entry.id   AF-A0A2D6JG72-F1
#
_cell.length_a   1.000
_cell.length_b   1.000
_cell.length_c   1.000
_cell.angle_alpha   90.00
_cell.angle_beta   90.00
_cell.angle_gamma   90.00
#
_symmetry.space_group_name_H-M   'P 1'
#
loop_
_entity.id
_entity.type
_entity.pdbx_description
1 polymer ?
#
loop_
_entity_poly.entity_id
_entity_poly.type
_entity_poly.pdbx_seq_one_letter_code
_entity_poly.pdbx_strand_id
1 'polypeptide(L)'
;MKKLRIAKALVLAGLLGVSLAACSEKKVENKTEQVTQEMKAGYEEFKSEMNAKLDSLDKKIETLEEKMKSESVDAKEDLKEKVSELKEMREDLSDELGELADTTEDKYVDMKLAVEHKYEELETDVEKMFN
;
A
#
# COMPACT_ATOMS: atom_id res chain seq x y z
N MET A 1 -2.01 -58.19 -29.61
CA MET A 1 -2.50 -58.04 -28.23
C MET A 1 -1.66 -57.01 -27.49
N LYS A 2 -2.32 -56.28 -26.60
CA LYS A 2 -1.84 -55.08 -25.89
C LYS A 2 -0.64 -55.38 -24.99
N LYS A 3 0.31 -54.42 -25.02
CA LYS A 3 0.98 -53.78 -23.87
C LYS A 3 1.80 -54.68 -22.94
N LEU A 4 3.09 -54.37 -22.82
CA LEU A 4 3.70 -54.31 -21.50
C LEU A 4 4.59 -53.07 -21.37
N ARG A 5 4.52 -52.51 -20.18
CA ARG A 5 4.80 -51.15 -19.77
C ARG A 5 6.15 -51.10 -19.05
N ILE A 6 6.88 -50.02 -19.33
CA ILE A 6 7.60 -49.16 -18.37
C ILE A 6 8.79 -49.78 -17.62
N ALA A 7 9.99 -49.19 -17.79
CA ALA A 7 10.76 -48.68 -16.65
C ALA A 7 11.90 -47.73 -17.08
N LYS A 8 11.71 -46.46 -16.73
CA LYS A 8 12.71 -45.49 -16.22
C LYS A 8 14.03 -45.37 -16.99
N ALA A 9 14.09 -44.39 -17.89
CA ALA A 9 15.33 -43.73 -18.27
C ALA A 9 15.45 -42.42 -17.49
N LEU A 10 16.39 -42.46 -16.55
CA LEU A 10 17.03 -41.38 -15.83
C LEU A 10 17.70 -40.48 -16.88
N VAL A 11 17.33 -39.20 -16.98
CA VAL A 11 18.09 -38.24 -17.81
C VAL A 11 18.41 -37.02 -16.97
N LEU A 12 19.67 -37.00 -16.55
CA LEU A 12 20.39 -35.89 -15.97
C LEU A 12 20.55 -34.75 -16.99
N ALA A 13 20.62 -33.55 -16.41
CA ALA A 13 21.48 -32.42 -16.78
C ALA A 13 21.34 -31.89 -18.21
N GLY A 14 20.79 -30.68 -18.29
CA GLY A 14 20.53 -29.98 -19.52
C GLY A 14 21.77 -29.39 -20.17
N LEU A 15 21.54 -28.79 -21.33
CA LEU A 15 22.25 -27.62 -21.82
C LEU A 15 21.49 -27.13 -23.06
N LEU A 16 21.15 -25.83 -23.04
CA LEU A 16 21.19 -24.92 -24.19
C LEU A 16 20.74 -25.48 -25.55
N GLY A 17 19.50 -25.18 -25.90
CA GLY A 17 19.00 -25.35 -27.26
C GLY A 17 17.49 -25.53 -27.27
N VAL A 18 16.73 -24.45 -27.13
CA VAL A 18 15.30 -24.48 -27.50
C VAL A 18 15.14 -23.80 -28.84
N SER A 19 15.21 -24.65 -29.86
CA SER A 19 14.77 -24.38 -31.23
C SER A 19 13.28 -24.07 -31.25
N LEU A 20 12.91 -23.13 -32.12
CA LEU A 20 11.54 -22.78 -32.50
C LEU A 20 10.80 -23.99 -33.09
N ALA A 21 9.71 -24.43 -32.46
CA ALA A 21 8.49 -24.92 -33.13
C ALA A 21 7.38 -25.30 -32.13
N ALA A 22 6.17 -24.81 -32.42
CA ALA A 22 4.85 -25.26 -31.95
C ALA A 22 4.29 -24.65 -30.63
N CYS A 23 3.61 -23.51 -30.81
CA CYS A 23 2.39 -23.06 -30.12
C CYS A 23 2.20 -23.43 -28.64
N SER A 24 2.66 -22.52 -27.77
CA SER A 24 1.89 -22.10 -26.60
C SER A 24 2.26 -20.66 -26.20
N GLU A 25 2.26 -19.72 -27.15
CA GLU A 25 2.47 -18.28 -26.90
C GLU A 25 1.27 -17.58 -26.23
N LYS A 26 0.10 -18.22 -26.16
CA LYS A 26 -1.14 -17.59 -25.66
C LYS A 26 -1.34 -17.61 -24.14
N LYS A 27 -0.33 -18.01 -23.35
CA LYS A 27 -0.48 -18.23 -21.90
C LYS A 27 0.33 -17.27 -21.01
N VAL A 28 1.15 -16.40 -21.61
CA VAL A 28 1.98 -15.43 -20.88
C VAL A 28 1.27 -14.07 -20.80
N GLU A 29 0.65 -13.60 -21.89
CA GLU A 29 -0.11 -12.33 -21.88
C GLU A 29 -1.27 -12.32 -20.88
N ASN A 30 -2.05 -13.41 -20.82
CA ASN A 30 -3.21 -13.47 -19.92
C ASN A 30 -2.83 -13.48 -18.43
N LYS A 31 -1.67 -14.02 -18.07
CA LYS A 31 -1.18 -14.01 -16.68
C LYS A 31 -0.67 -12.63 -16.27
N THR A 32 0.03 -11.94 -17.16
CA THR A 32 0.52 -10.57 -16.87
C THR A 32 -0.66 -9.61 -16.71
N GLU A 33 -1.65 -9.66 -17.60
CA GLU A 33 -2.86 -8.83 -17.48
C GLU A 33 -3.66 -9.12 -16.20
N GLN A 34 -3.83 -10.40 -15.84
CA GLN A 34 -4.52 -10.76 -14.59
C GLN A 34 -3.79 -10.25 -13.34
N VAL A 35 -2.48 -10.44 -13.26
CA VAL A 35 -1.67 -9.97 -12.12
C VAL A 35 -1.75 -8.45 -11.99
N THR A 36 -1.70 -7.71 -13.10
CA THR A 36 -1.85 -6.24 -13.07
C THR A 36 -3.24 -5.80 -12.59
N GLN A 37 -4.31 -6.51 -12.97
CA GLN A 37 -5.66 -6.18 -12.53
C GLN A 37 -5.89 -6.49 -11.04
N GLU A 38 -5.39 -7.62 -10.55
CA GLU A 38 -5.47 -7.98 -9.13
C GLU A 38 -4.69 -6.98 -8.26
N MET A 39 -3.49 -6.59 -8.68
CA MET A 39 -2.70 -5.58 -7.98
C MET A 39 -3.41 -4.22 -7.94
N LYS A 40 -4.01 -3.80 -9.07
CA LYS A 40 -4.76 -2.54 -9.13
C LYS A 40 -5.99 -2.56 -8.21
N ALA A 41 -6.72 -3.68 -8.15
CA ALA A 41 -7.83 -3.83 -7.23
C ALA A 41 -7.39 -3.74 -5.76
N GLY A 42 -6.27 -4.39 -5.41
CA GLY A 42 -5.69 -4.31 -4.07
C GLY A 42 -5.22 -2.90 -3.68
N TYR A 43 -4.69 -2.14 -4.64
CA TYR A 43 -4.36 -0.72 -4.44
C TYR A 43 -5.61 0.12 -4.13
N GLU A 44 -6.66 0.01 -4.95
CA GLU A 44 -7.87 0.81 -4.76
C GLU A 44 -8.56 0.49 -3.42
N GLU A 45 -8.54 -0.79 -3.01
CA GLU A 45 -9.03 -1.23 -1.70
C GLU A 45 -8.21 -0.58 -0.57
N PHE A 46 -6.88 -0.72 -0.61
CA PHE A 46 -5.99 -0.13 0.40
C PHE A 46 -6.14 1.40 0.45
N LYS A 47 -6.22 2.06 -0.70
CA LYS A 47 -6.46 3.51 -0.79
C LYS A 47 -7.79 3.90 -0.16
N SER A 48 -8.85 3.16 -0.43
CA SER A 48 -10.16 3.42 0.15
C SER A 48 -10.14 3.26 1.67
N GLU A 49 -9.48 2.22 2.18
CA GLU A 49 -9.33 2.00 3.63
C GLU A 49 -8.54 3.13 4.30
N MET A 50 -7.40 3.51 3.70
CA MET A 50 -6.55 4.58 4.22
C MET A 50 -7.25 5.93 4.20
N ASN A 51 -7.98 6.27 3.13
CA ASN A 51 -8.77 7.50 3.09
C ASN A 51 -9.84 7.53 4.19
N ALA A 52 -10.53 6.42 4.45
CA ALA A 52 -11.51 6.36 5.54
C ALA A 52 -10.88 6.58 6.92
N LYS A 53 -9.66 6.08 7.12
CA LYS A 53 -8.88 6.32 8.34
C LYS A 53 -8.42 7.78 8.45
N LEU A 54 -7.91 8.37 7.36
CA LEU A 54 -7.54 9.78 7.28
C LEU A 54 -8.72 10.71 7.58
N ASP A 55 -9.91 10.42 7.04
CA ASP A 55 -11.14 11.16 7.33
C ASP A 55 -11.53 11.13 8.82
N SER A 56 -11.16 10.06 9.54
CA SER A 56 -11.34 9.94 10.98
C SER A 56 -10.36 10.85 11.74
N LEU A 57 -9.10 10.88 11.30
CA LEU A 57 -8.07 11.75 11.87
C LEU A 57 -8.38 13.22 11.63
N ASP A 58 -8.88 13.58 10.44
CA ASP A 58 -9.31 14.95 10.11
C ASP A 58 -10.34 15.47 11.12
N LYS A 59 -11.35 14.66 11.46
CA LYS A 59 -12.36 15.03 12.47
C LYS A 59 -11.75 15.22 13.87
N LYS A 60 -10.76 14.41 14.23
CA LYS A 60 -10.03 14.57 15.51
C LYS A 60 -9.22 15.87 15.49
N ILE A 61 -8.52 16.17 14.40
CA ILE A 61 -7.76 17.42 14.22
C ILE A 61 -8.71 18.64 14.27
N GLU A 62 -9.85 18.60 13.58
CA GLU A 62 -10.88 19.64 13.67
C GLU A 62 -11.37 19.85 15.11
N THR A 63 -11.54 18.76 15.87
CA THR A 63 -11.90 18.85 17.29
C THR A 63 -10.81 19.54 18.13
N LEU A 64 -9.53 19.31 17.83
CA LEU A 64 -8.42 20.03 18.48
C LEU A 64 -8.44 21.53 18.13
N GLU A 65 -8.75 21.88 16.88
CA GLU A 65 -8.90 23.27 16.45
C GLU A 65 -10.06 23.99 17.14
N GLU A 66 -11.15 23.27 17.40
CA GLU A 66 -12.27 23.81 18.17
C GLU A 66 -11.91 24.02 19.64
N LYS A 67 -11.26 23.04 20.28
CA LYS A 67 -10.78 23.16 21.67
C LYS A 67 -9.83 24.36 21.83
N MET A 68 -8.95 24.58 20.86
CA MET A 68 -8.03 25.72 20.82
C MET A 68 -8.74 27.09 20.91
N LYS A 69 -10.02 27.20 20.51
CA LYS A 69 -10.78 28.45 20.63
C LYS A 69 -11.15 28.79 22.08
N SER A 70 -11.23 27.80 22.97
CA SER A 70 -11.58 27.96 24.39
C SER A 70 -10.38 28.00 25.35
N GLU A 71 -9.17 27.71 24.87
CA GLU A 71 -7.96 27.68 25.69
C GLU A 71 -7.38 29.07 26.02
N SER A 72 -6.50 29.11 27.02
CA SER A 72 -5.70 30.30 27.35
C SER A 72 -4.73 30.67 26.22
N VAL A 73 -4.25 31.92 26.17
CA VAL A 73 -3.38 32.40 25.07
C VAL A 73 -2.11 31.56 24.92
N ASP A 74 -1.45 31.21 26.03
CA ASP A 74 -0.22 30.42 26.01
C ASP A 74 -0.49 28.98 25.55
N ALA A 75 -1.52 28.32 26.11
CA ALA A 75 -1.91 26.96 25.69
C ALA A 75 -2.37 26.90 24.22
N LYS A 76 -2.87 28.03 23.69
CA LYS A 76 -3.28 28.16 22.29
C LYS A 76 -2.10 28.11 21.32
N GLU A 77 -0.96 28.68 21.69
CA GLU A 77 0.22 28.72 20.83
C GLU A 77 0.83 27.31 20.68
N ASP A 78 1.02 26.61 21.79
CA ASP A 78 1.51 25.22 21.82
C ASP A 78 0.57 24.29 21.04
N LEU A 79 -0.74 24.40 21.26
CA LEU A 79 -1.73 23.59 20.56
C LEU A 79 -1.79 23.89 19.06
N LYS A 80 -1.59 25.15 18.66
CA LYS A 80 -1.56 25.56 17.26
C LYS A 80 -0.37 24.94 16.52
N GLU A 81 0.82 24.94 17.13
CA GLU A 81 2.01 24.32 16.55
C GLU A 81 1.78 22.82 16.33
N LYS A 82 1.26 22.12 17.36
CA LYS A 82 0.95 20.69 17.28
C LYS A 82 -0.11 20.38 16.23
N VAL A 83 -1.18 21.17 16.14
CA VAL A 83 -2.19 21.00 15.08
C VAL A 83 -1.60 21.22 13.69
N SER A 84 -0.66 22.16 13.53
CA SER A 84 0.03 22.38 12.24
C SER A 84 0.85 21.15 11.84
N GLU A 85 1.64 20.60 12.76
CA GLU A 85 2.43 19.37 12.53
C GLU A 85 1.53 18.20 12.12
N LEU A 86 0.40 18.00 12.81
CA LEU A 86 -0.56 16.94 12.49
C LEU A 86 -1.16 17.10 11.09
N LYS A 87 -1.44 18.33 10.66
CA LYS A 87 -1.96 18.62 9.32
C LYS A 87 -0.93 18.35 8.24
N GLU A 88 0.34 18.72 8.48
CA GLU A 88 1.45 18.45 7.57
C GLU A 88 1.65 16.93 7.39
N MET A 89 1.70 16.17 8.49
CA MET A 89 1.81 14.71 8.41
C MET A 89 0.63 14.05 7.68
N ARG A 90 -0.59 14.58 7.86
CA ARG A 90 -1.78 14.12 7.14
C ARG A 90 -1.71 14.40 5.64
N GLU A 91 -1.18 15.56 5.25
CA GLU A 91 -0.98 15.94 3.86
C GLU A 91 0.08 15.03 3.20
N ASP A 92 1.24 14.87 3.84
CA ASP A 92 2.31 13.98 3.37
C ASP A 92 1.82 12.53 3.16
N LEU A 93 1.01 12.03 4.10
CA LEU A 93 0.44 10.68 4.01
C LEU A 93 -0.57 10.55 2.85
N SER A 94 -1.35 11.61 2.59
CA SER A 94 -2.28 11.67 1.46
C SER A 94 -1.53 11.65 0.12
N ASP A 95 -0.41 12.36 0.04
CA ASP A 95 0.42 12.41 -1.17
C ASP A 95 1.07 11.04 -1.44
N GLU A 96 1.66 10.39 -0.43
CA GLU A 96 2.23 9.05 -0.57
C GLU A 96 1.20 8.00 -0.99
N LEU A 97 -0.03 8.10 -0.47
CA LEU A 97 -1.14 7.24 -0.89
C LEU A 97 -1.53 7.47 -2.37
N GLY A 98 -1.37 8.71 -2.85
CA GLY A 98 -1.53 9.09 -4.24
C GLY A 98 -0.48 8.41 -5.14
N GLU A 99 0.79 8.46 -4.74
CA GLU A 99 1.92 7.91 -5.50
C GLU A 99 1.92 6.37 -5.56
N LEU A 100 1.29 5.71 -4.59
CA LEU A 100 1.24 4.25 -4.53
C LEU A 100 0.56 3.60 -5.76
N ALA A 101 -0.28 4.32 -6.52
CA ALA A 101 -0.87 3.82 -7.78
C ALA A 101 0.16 3.60 -8.88
N ASP A 102 1.17 4.46 -8.92
CA ASP A 102 2.09 4.59 -10.05
C ASP A 102 3.37 3.76 -9.84
N THR A 103 3.45 3.05 -8.71
CA THR A 103 4.63 2.26 -8.34
C THR A 103 4.62 0.86 -8.94
N THR A 104 5.81 0.26 -9.03
CA THR A 104 5.98 -1.12 -9.49
C THR A 104 5.63 -2.13 -8.40
N GLU A 105 5.27 -3.37 -8.77
CA GLU A 105 4.95 -4.45 -7.81
C GLU A 105 5.99 -4.58 -6.68
N ASP A 106 7.29 -4.60 -7.03
CA ASP A 106 8.38 -4.72 -6.06
C ASP A 106 8.44 -3.56 -5.06
N LYS A 107 7.96 -2.37 -5.44
CA LYS A 107 7.96 -1.16 -4.61
C LYS A 107 6.64 -0.95 -3.87
N TYR A 108 5.57 -1.57 -4.35
CA TYR A 108 4.23 -1.43 -3.78
C TYR A 108 4.22 -1.88 -2.31
N VAL A 109 4.86 -3.01 -2.00
CA VAL A 109 4.91 -3.55 -0.64
C VAL A 109 5.66 -2.59 0.29
N ASP A 110 6.80 -2.07 -0.14
CA ASP A 110 7.61 -1.14 0.66
C ASP A 110 6.86 0.18 0.91
N MET A 111 6.24 0.74 -0.12
CA MET A 111 5.45 1.98 0.01
C MET A 111 4.19 1.76 0.86
N LYS A 112 3.51 0.63 0.70
CA LYS A 112 2.36 0.27 1.54
C LYS A 112 2.76 0.25 3.02
N LEU A 113 3.88 -0.39 3.36
CA LEU A 113 4.39 -0.42 4.73
C LEU A 113 4.77 0.98 5.26
N ALA A 114 5.35 1.83 4.41
CA ALA A 114 5.67 3.21 4.77
C ALA A 114 4.40 4.03 5.10
N VAL A 115 3.37 3.92 4.25
CA VAL A 115 2.07 4.56 4.47
C VAL A 115 1.41 4.06 5.76
N GLU A 116 1.43 2.75 6.00
CA GLU A 116 0.89 2.16 7.24
C GLU A 116 1.63 2.68 8.48
N HIS A 117 2.97 2.75 8.43
CA HIS A 117 3.77 3.26 9.54
C HIS A 117 3.51 4.74 9.83
N LYS A 118 3.49 5.59 8.79
CA LYS A 118 3.19 7.02 8.94
C LYS A 118 1.78 7.26 9.48
N TYR A 119 0.83 6.43 9.08
CA TYR A 119 -0.51 6.47 9.65
C TYR A 119 -0.51 6.15 11.14
N GLU A 120 0.20 5.11 11.57
CA GLU A 120 0.30 4.74 13.00
C GLU A 120 0.96 5.85 13.83
N GLU A 121 2.00 6.50 13.30
CA GLU A 121 2.64 7.66 13.92
C GLU A 121 1.65 8.82 14.07
N LEU A 122 0.96 9.19 12.98
CA LEU A 122 -0.03 10.26 12.99
C LEU A 122 -1.18 9.96 13.94
N GLU A 123 -1.72 8.73 13.93
CA GLU A 123 -2.79 8.31 14.84
C GLU A 123 -2.34 8.43 16.30
N THR A 124 -1.14 7.95 16.61
CA THR A 124 -0.55 8.02 17.95
C THR A 124 -0.40 9.47 18.41
N ASP A 125 0.08 10.36 17.54
CA ASP A 125 0.29 11.75 17.88
C ASP A 125 -1.02 12.51 18.04
N VAL A 126 -2.02 12.23 17.21
CA VAL A 126 -3.38 12.73 17.43
C VAL A 126 -3.91 12.25 18.78
N GLU A 127 -3.77 10.97 19.12
CA GLU A 127 -4.28 10.41 20.39
C GLU A 127 -3.62 11.00 21.63
N LYS A 128 -2.30 11.29 21.58
CA LYS A 128 -1.59 11.98 22.67
C LYS A 128 -2.18 13.36 22.97
N MET A 129 -2.84 14.01 22.02
CA MET A 129 -3.48 15.32 22.23
C MET A 129 -4.83 15.22 22.99
N PHE A 130 -5.38 14.02 23.16
CA PHE A 130 -6.65 13.80 23.86
C PHE A 130 -6.51 13.13 25.24
N ASN A 131 -5.32 12.64 25.57
CA ASN A 131 -5.01 11.98 26.84
C ASN A 131 -4.21 12.89 27.77
#